data_AF-A0A6L6WYQ7-F1
#
_entry.id   AF-A0A6L6WYQ7-F1
#
_cell.length_a   1.000
_cell.length_b   1.000
_cell.length_c   1.000
_cell.angle_alpha   90.00
_cell.angle_beta   90.00
_cell.angle_gamma   90.00
#
_symmetry.space_group_name_H-M   'P 1'
#
loop_
_entity.id
_entity.type
_entity.pdbx_description
1 polymer ?
#
loop_
_entity_poly.entity_id
_entity_poly.type
_entity_poly.pdbx_seq_one_letter_code
_entity_poly.pdbx_strand_id
1 'polypeptide(L)' 'MPTARVTHCPACRKERITRYVGRATVKGQPQDLVQCPAGACELVWAVRPDHTPRRLTAA' A
#
# COMPACT_ATOMS: atom_id res chain seq x y z
N MET A 1 3.74 -6.92 12.22
CA MET A 1 4.66 -5.82 11.83
C MET A 1 4.05 -5.11 10.63
N PRO A 2 3.90 -3.77 10.65
CA PRO A 2 3.43 -3.05 9.46
C PRO A 2 4.56 -3.10 8.41
N THR A 3 4.37 -3.91 7.38
CA THR A 3 5.30 -4.04 6.27
C THR A 3 5.27 -2.75 5.46
N ALA A 4 6.38 -2.01 5.50
CA ALA A 4 6.56 -0.83 4.66
C ALA A 4 6.54 -1.28 3.19
N ARG A 5 5.55 -0.82 2.42
CA ARG A 5 5.39 -1.17 1.00
C ARG A 5 5.55 0.07 0.15
N VAL A 6 6.43 0.00 -0.84
CA VAL A 6 6.50 1.03 -1.90
C VAL A 6 5.36 0.79 -2.86
N THR A 7 4.47 1.77 -2.99
CA THR A 7 3.38 1.72 -3.98
C THR A 7 3.27 3.07 -4.69
N HIS A 8 2.78 3.03 -5.93
CA HIS A 8 2.50 4.23 -6.70
C HIS A 8 1.19 4.87 -6.22
N CYS A 9 1.26 6.11 -5.75
CA CYS A 9 0.07 6.86 -5.34
C CYS A 9 -0.70 7.37 -6.59
N PRO A 10 -1.97 6.97 -6.77
CA PRO A 10 -2.75 7.38 -7.95
C PRO A 10 -2.96 8.90 -8.07
N ALA A 11 -3.12 9.61 -6.95
CA ALA A 11 -3.31 11.06 -6.94
C ALA A 11 -1.98 11.82 -7.13
N CYS A 12 -0.95 11.47 -6.35
CA CYS A 12 0.36 12.14 -6.44
C CYS A 12 1.15 11.78 -7.70
N ARG A 13 0.82 10.66 -8.36
CA ARG A 13 1.57 10.07 -9.47
C ARG A 13 3.06 9.85 -9.16
N LYS A 14 3.35 9.45 -7.92
CA LYS A 14 4.71 9.22 -7.39
C LYS A 14 4.76 7.92 -6.60
N GLU A 15 5.88 7.22 -6.68
CA GLU A 15 6.17 6.08 -5.81
C GLU A 15 6.51 6.56 -4.40
N ARG A 16 5.87 5.95 -3.39
CA ARG A 16 6.08 6.30 -1.98
C ARG A 16 5.98 5.06 -1.11
N ILE A 17 6.64 5.10 0.05
CA ILE A 17 6.41 4.13 1.12
C ILE A 17 5.04 4.43 1.73
N THR A 18 4.05 3.63 1.38
CA THR A 18 2.67 3.81 1.84
C THR A 18 2.42 3.14 3.18
N ARG A 19 1.53 3.74 3.98
CA ARG A 19 1.16 3.22 5.28
C ARG A 19 0.02 2.23 5.13
N TYR A 20 0.17 1.03 5.67
CA TYR A 20 -0.94 0.09 5.79
C TYR A 20 -1.98 0.63 6.77
N VAL A 21 -3.25 0.64 6.38
CA VAL A 21 -4.37 1.12 7.21
C VAL A 21 -5.40 0.04 7.54
N GLY A 22 -5.44 -1.06 6.79
CA GLY A 22 -6.35 -2.16 7.08
C GLY A 22 -6.60 -3.06 5.88
N ARG A 23 -7.70 -3.81 5.93
CA ARG A 23 -8.11 -4.73 4.86
C ARG A 23 -9.57 -4.48 4.51
N ALA A 24 -9.90 -4.57 3.23
CA ALA A 24 -11.27 -4.50 2.73
C ALA A 24 -11.55 -5.64 1.76
N THR A 25 -12.82 -6.01 1.64
CA THR A 25 -13.27 -7.00 0.64
C THR A 25 -13.82 -6.26 -0.57
N VAL A 26 -13.17 -6.42 -1.73
CA VAL A 26 -13.59 -5.81 -2.99
C VAL A 26 -13.96 -6.94 -3.96
N LYS A 27 -15.23 -6.98 -4.40
CA LYS A 27 -15.76 -8.04 -5.27
C LYS A 27 -15.50 -9.46 -4.72
N GLY A 28 -15.69 -9.63 -3.41
CA GLY A 28 -15.47 -10.92 -2.73
C GLY A 28 -14.01 -11.29 -2.49
N GLN A 29 -13.05 -10.45 -2.88
CA GLN A 29 -11.61 -10.71 -2.72
C GLN A 29 -11.00 -9.78 -1.66
N PRO A 30 -10.16 -10.30 -0.75
CA PRO A 30 -9.47 -9.47 0.23
C PRO A 30 -8.43 -8.59 -0.45
N GLN A 31 -8.42 -7.30 -0.10
CA GLN A 31 -7.47 -6.30 -0.56
C GLN A 31 -6.89 -5.56 0.64
N ASP A 32 -5.61 -5.22 0.56
CA ASP A 32 -4.98 -4.40 1.58
C ASP A 32 -5.26 -2.92 1.28
N LEU A 33 -5.61 -2.16 2.31
CA LEU A 33 -5.79 -0.72 2.20
C LEU A 33 -4.51 -0.03 2.63
N VAL A 34 -4.05 0.91 1.80
CA VAL A 34 -2.86 1.72 2.05
C VAL A 34 -3.19 3.20 1.92
N GLN A 35 -2.41 4.02 2.62
CA GLN A 35 -2.55 5.48 2.64
C GLN A 35 -1.27 6.16 2.13
N CYS A 36 -1.46 7.22 1.37
CA CYS A 36 -0.38 8.11 0.93
C CYS A 36 0.22 8.83 2.16
N PRO A 37 1.55 8.82 2.36
CA PRO A 37 2.15 9.50 3.51
C PRO A 37 2.20 11.03 3.36
N ALA A 38 1.88 11.58 2.19
CA ALA A 38 1.89 13.02 1.97
C ALA A 38 0.66 13.65 2.65
N GLY A 39 0.89 14.53 3.63
CA GLY A 39 -0.16 15.14 4.43
C GLY A 39 -1.21 15.94 3.64
N ALA A 40 -0.86 16.47 2.46
CA ALA A 40 -1.81 17.15 1.59
C ALA A 40 -2.65 16.21 0.69
N CYS A 41 -2.26 14.95 0.56
CA CYS A 41 -2.92 14.00 -0.34
C CYS A 41 -3.98 13.17 0.38
N GLU A 42 -3.64 12.66 1.58
CA GLU A 42 -4.50 11.86 2.49
C GLU A 42 -5.19 10.62 1.89
N LEU A 43 -4.99 10.34 0.60
CA LEU A 43 -5.67 9.31 -0.17
C LEU A 43 -5.42 7.92 0.43
N VAL A 44 -6.52 7.18 0.61
CA VAL A 44 -6.53 5.75 0.93
C VAL A 44 -7.01 4.98 -0.29
N TRP A 45 -6.32 3.89 -0.66
CA TRP A 45 -6.73 3.03 -1.76
C TRP A 45 -6.41 1.56 -1.51
N ALA A 46 -7.07 0.70 -2.28
CA ALA A 46 -6.88 -0.74 -2.25
C ALA A 46 -5.71 -1.16 -3.14
N VAL A 47 -4.89 -2.07 -2.63
CA VAL A 47 -3.82 -2.75 -3.36
C VAL A 47 -3.95 -4.25 -3.19
N ARG A 48 -3.53 -5.00 -4.21
CA ARG A 48 -3.49 -6.45 -4.14
C ARG A 48 -2.60 -6.89 -2.98
N PRO A 49 -3.03 -7.82 -2.12
CA PRO A 49 -2.15 -8.36 -1.09
C PRO A 49 -0.89 -8.88 -1.75
N ASP A 50 0.28 -8.51 -1.22
CA ASP A 50 1.53 -9.06 -1.74
C ASP A 50 1.62 -10.51 -1.24
N HIS A 51 1.23 -11.46 -2.08
CA HIS A 51 1.37 -12.89 -1.80
C HIS A 51 2.82 -13.37 -2.00
N THR A 52 3.69 -12.51 -2.52
CA THR A 52 5.11 -12.78 -2.71
C THR A 52 5.90 -12.21 -1.53
N PRO A 53 6.55 -13.05 -0.70
CA PRO A 53 7.52 -12.56 0.27
C PRO A 53 8.71 -11.99 -0.50
N ARG A 54 8.66 -10.70 -0.84
CA ARG A 54 9.79 -9.99 -1.43
C ARG A 54 10.82 -9.83 -0.32
N ARG A 55 11.74 -10.79 -0.20
CA ARG A 55 12.94 -10.66 0.64
C ARG A 55 13.63 -9.38 0.22
N LEU A 56 13.60 -8.38 1.09
CA LEU A 56 14.55 -7.27 1.02
C LEU A 56 15.91 -7.87 1.35
N THR A 57 16.66 -8.30 0.33
CA THR A 57 18.10 -8.52 0.47
C THR A 57 18.73 -7.16 0.73
N ALA A 58 19.17 -6.95 1.97
CA ALA A 58 20.10 -5.88 2.29
C ALA A 58 21.35 -6.07 1.42
N ALA A 59 21.68 -5.05 0.63
CA ALA A 59 22.96 -4.92 -0.04
C ALA A 59 23.94 -4.22 0.89
#